data_AF-A0A4Q2XMS0-F1
#
_entry.id   AF-A0A4Q2XMS0-F1
#
_cell.length_a   1.000
_cell.length_b   1.000
_cell.length_c   1.000
_cell.angle_alpha   90.00
_cell.angle_beta   90.00
_cell.angle_gamma   90.00
#
_symmetry.space_group_name_H-M   'P 1'
#
loop_
_entity.id
_entity.type
_entity.pdbx_description
1 polymer ?
#
loop_
_entity_poly.entity_id
_entity_poly.type
_entity_poly.pdbx_seq_one_letter_code
_entity_poly.pdbx_strand_id
1 'polypeptide(L)'
;MPRLPEDSGRLVLQAVQTATLNGGVAAKALASGRGGLVDISSAADIYIGGGTAASAPAGSLFLQVDQLNAMGAESLLIGGLRTSTAAGASVAVNTGSLTLDNAGRALTGTDIILTARNSLTLAAGASIVSQGQATGETDRLIFGSTATAGSGNGLMVRMSADSLAGSTRLGVTAGGEARLTIGAGVRLEGQSLTLDSTAGTVLDPGAALLSDSINLYSGRISLVKDHTGTEPDGNGLVLSGLALGTLEQRARNLNLSSYTTLDLYGTGTVGIEGTLRLSAGQIRGFGQNGGDFQFTAPSMVLDNTGGAPVSGTGTATGNLILTGGTITLGAGNLRIDQFENVQLNASSGLTVAGTGSLAT
;
A
#
# COMPACT_ATOMS: atom_id res chain seq x y z
N MET A 1 -4.22 6.64 -19.62
CA MET A 1 -5.07 6.81 -20.84
C MET A 1 -4.99 8.26 -21.34
N PRO A 2 -4.99 8.55 -22.65
CA PRO A 2 -5.01 9.93 -23.14
C PRO A 2 -6.32 10.63 -22.74
N ARG A 3 -6.22 11.93 -22.41
CA ARG A 3 -7.38 12.77 -22.05
C ARG A 3 -8.16 13.16 -23.31
N LEU A 4 -9.48 13.10 -23.24
CA LEU A 4 -10.39 13.50 -24.31
C LEU A 4 -10.80 14.98 -24.15
N PRO A 5 -11.33 15.63 -25.21
CA PRO A 5 -11.76 17.03 -25.12
C PRO A 5 -12.81 17.34 -24.03
N GLU A 6 -13.60 16.35 -23.61
CA GLU A 6 -14.60 16.48 -22.54
C GLU A 6 -14.02 16.28 -21.13
N ASP A 7 -12.76 15.85 -21.02
CA ASP A 7 -12.10 15.64 -19.74
C ASP A 7 -11.60 16.96 -19.15
N SER A 8 -11.73 17.08 -17.84
CA SER A 8 -11.11 18.18 -17.10
C SER A 8 -9.58 18.07 -17.14
N GLY A 9 -8.93 19.23 -17.15
CA GLY A 9 -7.47 19.35 -17.25
C GLY A 9 -6.70 18.95 -15.98
N ARG A 10 -5.43 19.36 -15.94
CA ARG A 10 -4.53 19.13 -14.81
C ARG A 10 -4.11 20.45 -14.18
N LEU A 11 -4.15 20.52 -12.85
CA LEU A 11 -3.56 21.58 -12.05
C LEU A 11 -2.32 21.06 -11.33
N VAL A 12 -1.25 21.85 -11.37
CA VAL A 12 -0.02 21.60 -10.62
C VAL A 12 0.25 22.77 -9.69
N LEU A 13 0.39 22.47 -8.40
CA LEU A 13 0.80 23.42 -7.37
C LEU A 13 2.15 22.99 -6.83
N GLN A 14 3.19 23.80 -7.04
CA GLN A 14 4.55 23.50 -6.60
C GLN A 14 5.07 24.60 -5.67
N ALA A 15 5.27 24.26 -4.40
CA ALA A 15 5.78 25.19 -3.38
C ALA A 15 7.25 24.91 -3.07
N VAL A 16 8.11 25.92 -3.16
CA VAL A 16 9.56 25.78 -2.92
C VAL A 16 9.93 25.99 -1.44
N GLN A 17 9.18 26.79 -0.70
CA GLN A 17 9.44 27.10 0.72
C GLN A 17 8.16 26.97 1.56
N THR A 18 7.29 27.97 1.52
CA THR A 18 5.97 27.94 2.15
C THR A 18 4.94 28.51 1.17
N ALA A 19 3.74 27.94 1.16
CA ALA A 19 2.61 28.50 0.43
C ALA A 19 1.36 28.39 1.30
N THR A 20 0.45 29.36 1.16
CA THR A 20 -0.92 29.24 1.64
C THR A 20 -1.80 29.22 0.42
N LEU A 21 -2.59 28.15 0.26
CA LEU A 21 -3.55 28.08 -0.83
C LEU A 21 -4.81 28.86 -0.45
N ASN A 22 -4.89 30.11 -0.91
CA ASN A 22 -6.08 30.96 -0.75
C ASN A 22 -6.88 30.93 -2.06
N GLY A 23 -7.98 30.19 -2.09
CA GLY A 23 -8.85 30.08 -3.26
C GLY A 23 -9.48 28.69 -3.41
N GLY A 24 -10.35 28.55 -4.41
CA GLY A 24 -10.97 27.29 -4.78
C GLY A 24 -10.48 26.80 -6.14
N VAL A 25 -10.45 25.49 -6.32
CA VAL A 25 -10.29 24.84 -7.61
C VAL A 25 -11.59 24.10 -7.89
N ALA A 26 -12.08 24.14 -9.12
CA ALA A 26 -13.22 23.31 -9.54
C ALA A 26 -12.73 22.29 -10.55
N ALA A 27 -12.22 21.16 -10.05
CA ALA A 27 -11.69 20.06 -10.85
C ALA A 27 -12.69 18.92 -11.05
N LYS A 28 -13.97 19.14 -10.75
CA LYS A 28 -15.02 18.14 -11.00
C LYS A 28 -15.28 17.98 -12.50
N ALA A 29 -15.63 16.76 -12.92
CA ALA A 29 -16.15 16.52 -14.26
C ALA A 29 -17.36 17.43 -14.59
N LEU A 30 -17.36 18.01 -15.79
CA LEU A 30 -18.45 18.87 -16.28
C LEU A 30 -19.62 18.08 -16.89
N ALA A 31 -19.39 16.83 -17.31
CA ALA A 31 -20.37 15.93 -17.93
C ALA A 31 -19.97 14.44 -17.73
N SER A 32 -20.07 13.60 -18.76
CA SER A 32 -19.60 12.20 -18.78
C SER A 32 -18.08 12.04 -18.81
N GLY A 33 -17.34 13.13 -19.07
CA GLY A 33 -15.89 13.13 -19.09
C GLY A 33 -15.26 12.89 -17.72
N ARG A 34 -13.95 12.69 -17.71
CA ARG A 34 -13.15 12.56 -16.49
C ARG A 34 -13.02 13.89 -15.75
N GLY A 35 -12.98 13.83 -14.44
CA GLY A 35 -12.59 14.94 -13.59
C GLY A 35 -11.08 15.21 -13.64
N GLY A 36 -10.71 16.35 -13.08
CA GLY A 36 -9.38 16.92 -13.17
C GLY A 36 -8.37 16.23 -12.26
N LEU A 37 -7.11 16.32 -12.66
CA LEU A 37 -5.97 15.89 -11.87
C LEU A 37 -5.41 17.07 -11.10
N VAL A 38 -5.21 16.91 -9.79
CA VAL A 38 -4.52 17.91 -8.98
C VAL A 38 -3.27 17.27 -8.40
N ASP A 39 -2.12 17.89 -8.67
CA ASP A 39 -0.84 17.50 -8.06
C ASP A 39 -0.34 18.64 -7.19
N ILE A 40 -0.08 18.35 -5.92
CA ILE A 40 0.51 19.28 -4.96
C ILE A 40 1.88 18.75 -4.55
N SER A 41 2.92 19.53 -4.80
CA SER A 41 4.30 19.16 -4.58
C SER A 41 5.02 20.23 -3.78
N SER A 42 5.88 19.82 -2.85
CA SER A 42 6.76 20.75 -2.15
C SER A 42 8.13 20.17 -1.91
N ALA A 43 9.15 21.03 -1.85
CA ALA A 43 10.45 20.66 -1.28
C ALA A 43 10.42 20.64 0.26
N ALA A 44 9.52 21.43 0.87
CA ALA A 44 9.25 21.41 2.29
C ALA A 44 8.39 20.20 2.67
N ASP A 45 8.33 19.92 3.98
CA ASP A 45 7.41 18.94 4.53
C ASP A 45 5.97 19.43 4.38
N ILE A 46 5.05 18.50 4.16
CA ILE A 46 3.63 18.80 3.98
C ILE A 46 2.87 18.37 5.23
N TYR A 47 2.05 19.28 5.76
CA TYR A 47 1.11 19.00 6.84
C TYR A 47 -0.31 19.23 6.34
N ILE A 48 -1.13 18.18 6.34
CA ILE A 48 -2.54 18.23 5.95
C ILE A 48 -3.36 18.23 7.24
N GLY A 49 -3.94 19.38 7.57
CA GLY A 49 -4.81 19.56 8.74
C GLY A 49 -6.28 19.39 8.42
N GLY A 50 -7.06 18.89 9.38
CA GLY A 50 -8.51 18.91 9.37
C GLY A 50 -9.09 18.85 10.78
N GLY A 51 -10.39 19.07 10.91
CA GLY A 51 -11.05 19.05 12.22
C GLY A 51 -10.50 20.16 13.13
N THR A 52 -9.81 19.77 14.21
CA THR A 52 -9.18 20.70 15.15
C THR A 52 -7.77 21.15 14.75
N ALA A 53 -7.13 20.49 13.78
CA ALA A 53 -5.79 20.83 13.33
C ALA A 53 -5.82 22.07 12.40
N ALA A 54 -5.67 23.25 13.00
CA ALA A 54 -5.78 24.54 12.29
C ALA A 54 -4.44 25.14 11.84
N SER A 55 -3.31 24.52 12.21
CA SER A 55 -1.96 25.00 11.88
C SER A 55 -0.98 23.84 11.68
N ALA A 56 0.12 24.12 10.98
CA ALA A 56 1.24 23.20 10.81
C ALA A 56 2.46 23.59 11.66
N PRO A 57 3.40 22.65 11.88
CA PRO A 57 4.76 22.98 12.30
C PRO A 57 5.39 24.06 11.41
N ALA A 58 6.26 24.88 12.02
CA ALA A 58 6.98 25.93 11.29
C ALA A 58 7.83 25.33 10.16
N GLY A 59 7.78 25.96 8.99
CA GLY A 59 8.53 25.51 7.81
C GLY A 59 7.83 24.43 6.96
N SER A 60 6.65 23.96 7.35
CA SER A 60 5.85 23.04 6.54
C SER A 60 4.86 23.78 5.63
N LEU A 61 4.56 23.18 4.47
CA LEU A 61 3.40 23.54 3.66
C LEU A 61 2.15 23.03 4.36
N PHE A 62 1.27 23.95 4.79
CA PHE A 62 0.00 23.61 5.40
C PHE A 62 -1.12 23.54 4.37
N LEU A 63 -1.84 22.42 4.34
CA LEU A 63 -3.01 22.20 3.49
C LEU A 63 -4.22 21.86 4.38
N GLN A 64 -5.37 22.44 4.09
CA GLN A 64 -6.60 22.16 4.83
C GLN A 64 -7.46 21.14 4.09
N VAL A 65 -7.93 20.10 4.80
CA VAL A 65 -8.77 19.04 4.22
C VAL A 65 -10.02 19.60 3.57
N ASP A 66 -10.67 20.59 4.17
CA ASP A 66 -11.89 21.19 3.58
C ASP A 66 -11.60 21.87 2.23
N GLN A 67 -10.43 22.50 2.08
CA GLN A 67 -10.01 23.09 0.82
C GLN A 67 -9.69 22.01 -0.22
N LEU A 68 -9.01 20.93 0.18
CA LEU A 68 -8.69 19.80 -0.69
C LEU A 68 -9.95 19.09 -1.18
N ASN A 69 -10.90 18.83 -0.28
CA ASN A 69 -12.20 18.21 -0.60
C ASN A 69 -13.01 19.09 -1.56
N ALA A 70 -13.01 20.41 -1.32
CA ALA A 70 -13.72 21.36 -2.18
C ALA A 70 -13.17 21.43 -3.61
N MET A 71 -11.95 20.94 -3.87
CA MET A 71 -11.39 20.90 -5.22
C MET A 71 -12.20 20.01 -6.16
N GLY A 72 -12.83 18.95 -5.63
CA GLY A 72 -13.59 17.98 -6.41
C GLY A 72 -12.75 17.26 -7.49
N ALA A 73 -11.44 17.13 -7.27
CA ALA A 73 -10.54 16.44 -8.19
C ALA A 73 -10.93 14.96 -8.32
N GLU A 74 -10.89 14.42 -9.54
CA GLU A 74 -11.01 12.97 -9.72
C GLU A 74 -9.81 12.25 -9.09
N SER A 75 -8.62 12.83 -9.23
CA SER A 75 -7.44 12.27 -8.58
C SER A 75 -6.53 13.35 -8.02
N LEU A 76 -6.33 13.29 -6.71
CA LEU A 76 -5.53 14.21 -5.91
C LEU A 76 -4.24 13.52 -5.48
N LEU A 77 -3.11 14.00 -5.99
CA LEU A 77 -1.78 13.56 -5.57
C LEU A 77 -1.10 14.65 -4.74
N ILE A 78 -0.59 14.29 -3.56
CA ILE A 78 0.14 15.19 -2.66
C ILE A 78 1.53 14.61 -2.34
N GLY A 79 2.54 15.48 -2.36
CA GLY A 79 3.94 15.16 -2.11
C GLY A 79 4.80 14.98 -3.37
N GLY A 80 4.20 15.06 -4.56
CA GLY A 80 4.90 14.84 -5.82
C GLY A 80 4.17 15.37 -7.05
N LEU A 81 4.68 15.03 -8.22
CA LEU A 81 4.16 15.43 -9.52
C LEU A 81 4.00 14.21 -10.44
N ARG A 82 2.88 14.13 -11.16
CA ARG A 82 2.68 13.13 -12.21
C ARG A 82 3.18 13.59 -13.56
N THR A 83 3.67 12.65 -14.36
CA THR A 83 3.91 12.83 -15.79
C THR A 83 3.34 11.64 -16.52
N SER A 84 2.40 11.88 -17.45
CA SER A 84 1.81 10.81 -18.26
C SER A 84 2.86 10.14 -19.13
N THR A 85 2.77 8.82 -19.23
CA THR A 85 3.60 7.95 -20.06
C THR A 85 2.72 6.92 -20.76
N ALA A 86 3.28 6.14 -21.68
CA ALA A 86 2.55 5.05 -22.33
C ALA A 86 2.12 3.94 -21.35
N ALA A 87 2.86 3.74 -20.25
CA ALA A 87 2.63 2.67 -19.28
C ALA A 87 1.79 3.09 -18.05
N GLY A 88 1.43 4.37 -17.95
CA GLY A 88 0.78 4.95 -16.76
C GLY A 88 1.28 6.36 -16.47
N ALA A 89 1.29 6.76 -15.20
CA ALA A 89 1.82 8.04 -14.75
C ALA A 89 3.10 7.84 -13.93
N SER A 90 4.22 8.39 -14.40
CA SER A 90 5.44 8.48 -13.60
C SER A 90 5.26 9.52 -12.50
N VAL A 91 5.68 9.22 -11.28
CA VAL A 91 5.56 10.11 -10.11
C VAL A 91 6.94 10.53 -9.62
N ALA A 92 7.21 11.84 -9.67
CA ALA A 92 8.37 12.45 -9.01
C ALA A 92 7.98 12.90 -7.60
N VAL A 93 8.46 12.21 -6.57
CA VAL A 93 8.20 12.56 -5.16
C VAL A 93 9.23 13.59 -4.69
N ASN A 94 8.77 14.74 -4.22
CA ASN A 94 9.63 15.87 -3.86
C ASN A 94 9.65 16.12 -2.35
N THR A 95 8.53 15.87 -1.66
CA THR A 95 8.41 16.09 -0.22
C THR A 95 9.23 15.07 0.58
N GLY A 96 9.93 15.54 1.60
CA GLY A 96 10.63 14.69 2.56
C GLY A 96 9.64 13.96 3.46
N SER A 97 8.82 14.72 4.18
CA SER A 97 7.83 14.20 5.13
C SER A 97 6.41 14.71 4.85
N LEU A 98 5.41 13.84 5.00
CA LEU A 98 3.99 14.19 4.89
C LEU A 98 3.23 13.71 6.13
N THR A 99 2.47 14.61 6.76
CA THR A 99 1.54 14.27 7.85
C THR A 99 0.11 14.56 7.45
N LEU A 100 -0.79 13.61 7.67
CA LEU A 100 -2.23 13.81 7.65
C LEU A 100 -2.75 13.78 9.09
N ASP A 101 -3.18 14.93 9.59
CA ASP A 101 -3.80 15.10 10.89
C ASP A 101 -5.19 15.73 10.72
N ASN A 102 -6.17 14.85 10.50
CA ASN A 102 -7.53 15.25 10.17
C ASN A 102 -8.58 14.50 10.98
N ALA A 103 -8.27 14.21 12.26
CA ALA A 103 -9.23 13.60 13.16
C ALA A 103 -10.54 14.40 13.19
N GLY A 104 -11.66 13.70 12.99
CA GLY A 104 -12.99 14.32 12.90
C GLY A 104 -13.34 14.98 11.57
N ARG A 105 -12.45 14.97 10.56
CA ARG A 105 -12.74 15.47 9.20
C ARG A 105 -12.05 14.64 8.12
N ALA A 106 -12.79 13.72 7.50
CA ALA A 106 -12.24 12.86 6.46
C ALA A 106 -11.72 13.65 5.24
N LEU A 107 -10.58 13.22 4.71
CA LEU A 107 -10.10 13.58 3.39
C LEU A 107 -10.84 12.69 2.37
N THR A 108 -11.56 13.32 1.44
CA THR A 108 -12.49 12.64 0.54
C THR A 108 -12.20 12.96 -0.92
N GLY A 109 -12.37 11.99 -1.80
CA GLY A 109 -12.12 12.11 -3.24
C GLY A 109 -12.28 10.78 -3.94
N THR A 110 -12.20 10.74 -5.28
CA THR A 110 -12.31 9.48 -6.02
C THR A 110 -11.01 8.67 -5.94
N ASP A 111 -9.85 9.32 -6.11
CA ASP A 111 -8.53 8.71 -5.98
C ASP A 111 -7.58 9.66 -5.24
N ILE A 112 -7.18 9.28 -4.03
CA ILE A 112 -6.33 10.09 -3.14
C ILE A 112 -4.98 9.39 -3.01
N ILE A 113 -3.91 10.12 -3.32
CA ILE A 113 -2.54 9.62 -3.32
C ILE A 113 -1.67 10.54 -2.47
N LEU A 114 -1.14 10.02 -1.37
CA LEU A 114 -0.18 10.70 -0.52
C LEU A 114 1.18 10.03 -0.68
N THR A 115 2.23 10.81 -0.96
CA THR A 115 3.58 10.29 -1.19
C THR A 115 4.62 11.11 -0.43
N ALA A 116 5.69 10.45 0.01
CA ALA A 116 6.82 11.10 0.66
C ALA A 116 8.09 10.25 0.52
N ARG A 117 9.27 10.84 0.75
CA ARG A 117 10.55 10.12 0.65
C ARG A 117 10.96 9.46 1.96
N ASN A 118 10.76 10.16 3.08
CA ASN A 118 11.34 9.79 4.38
C ASN A 118 10.27 9.38 5.39
N SER A 119 9.23 10.18 5.58
CA SER A 119 8.16 9.89 6.53
C SER A 119 6.78 10.20 5.95
N LEU A 120 5.83 9.31 6.19
CA LEU A 120 4.43 9.53 5.89
C LEU A 120 3.63 9.07 7.10
N THR A 121 2.94 10.01 7.73
CA THR A 121 2.20 9.76 8.97
C THR A 121 0.73 10.05 8.77
N LEU A 122 -0.11 9.04 9.02
CA LEU A 122 -1.53 9.26 9.27
C LEU A 122 -1.70 9.31 10.80
N ALA A 123 -1.96 10.50 11.33
CA ALA A 123 -2.07 10.72 12.77
C ALA A 123 -3.25 9.95 13.38
N ALA A 124 -3.28 9.84 14.70
CA ALA A 124 -4.36 9.14 15.39
C ALA A 124 -5.74 9.69 15.00
N GLY A 125 -6.67 8.81 14.66
CA GLY A 125 -8.02 9.18 14.20
C GLY A 125 -8.09 9.79 12.79
N ALA A 126 -6.97 9.87 12.06
CA ALA A 126 -6.99 10.34 10.68
C ALA A 126 -7.89 9.46 9.80
N SER A 127 -8.54 10.07 8.82
CA SER A 127 -9.50 9.36 7.96
C SER A 127 -9.37 9.76 6.50
N ILE A 128 -9.30 8.75 5.64
CA ILE A 128 -9.34 8.89 4.18
C ILE A 128 -10.51 8.05 3.68
N VAL A 129 -11.43 8.69 2.95
CA VAL A 129 -12.60 8.02 2.38
C VAL A 129 -12.58 8.26 0.88
N SER A 130 -12.28 7.22 0.11
CA SER A 130 -12.54 7.27 -1.31
C SER A 130 -14.02 7.02 -1.60
N GLN A 131 -14.61 7.91 -2.39
CA GLN A 131 -16.02 7.86 -2.75
C GLN A 131 -16.23 8.36 -4.18
N GLY A 132 -17.34 7.96 -4.76
CA GLY A 132 -17.67 8.23 -6.17
C GLY A 132 -17.42 7.02 -7.06
N GLN A 133 -17.82 7.14 -8.32
CA GLN A 133 -17.48 6.18 -9.37
C GLN A 133 -16.36 6.81 -10.19
N ALA A 134 -15.24 6.11 -10.34
CA ALA A 134 -14.25 6.52 -11.33
C ALA A 134 -14.93 6.41 -12.70
N THR A 135 -15.00 7.50 -13.47
CA THR A 135 -15.60 7.49 -14.82
C THR A 135 -14.70 6.79 -15.86
N GLY A 136 -13.58 6.23 -15.40
CA GLY A 136 -12.68 5.34 -16.12
C GLY A 136 -11.61 4.78 -15.16
N GLU A 137 -10.74 3.92 -15.68
CA GLU A 137 -9.60 3.40 -14.90
C GLU A 137 -8.66 4.54 -14.48
N THR A 138 -8.27 4.51 -13.21
CA THR A 138 -7.26 5.41 -12.68
C THR A 138 -5.89 5.08 -13.27
N ASP A 139 -5.03 6.09 -13.43
CA ASP A 139 -3.70 5.82 -13.99
C ASP A 139 -2.90 4.90 -13.04
N ARG A 140 -2.22 3.91 -13.61
CA ARG A 140 -1.20 3.15 -12.89
C ARG A 140 -0.02 4.06 -12.55
N LEU A 141 0.36 4.10 -11.28
CA LEU A 141 1.47 4.94 -10.83
C LEU A 141 2.80 4.20 -10.97
N ILE A 142 3.84 4.90 -11.41
CA ILE A 142 5.19 4.36 -11.60
C ILE A 142 6.16 5.23 -10.82
N PHE A 143 6.93 4.62 -9.93
CA PHE A 143 7.96 5.28 -9.14
C PHE A 143 9.35 4.74 -9.50
N GLY A 144 10.33 5.64 -9.60
CA GLY A 144 11.72 5.26 -9.86
C GLY A 144 12.00 4.74 -11.27
N SER A 145 13.17 4.14 -11.43
CA SER A 145 13.71 3.60 -12.67
C SER A 145 14.58 2.37 -12.41
N THR A 146 14.53 1.38 -13.30
CA THR A 146 15.43 0.21 -13.24
C THR A 146 16.90 0.56 -13.46
N ALA A 147 17.18 1.71 -14.05
CA ALA A 147 18.54 2.20 -14.30
C ALA A 147 19.21 2.82 -13.06
N THR A 148 18.44 3.10 -11.99
CA THR A 148 18.96 3.80 -10.81
C THR A 148 18.50 3.10 -9.55
N ALA A 149 19.42 2.36 -8.92
CA ALA A 149 19.18 1.72 -7.63
C ALA A 149 18.77 2.76 -6.56
N GLY A 150 17.76 2.44 -5.77
CA GLY A 150 17.17 3.30 -4.75
C GLY A 150 16.21 4.36 -5.29
N SER A 151 16.12 4.60 -6.61
CA SER A 151 15.27 5.66 -7.16
C SER A 151 13.77 5.40 -6.99
N GLY A 152 13.40 4.13 -6.79
CA GLY A 152 12.03 3.73 -6.45
C GLY A 152 11.72 3.83 -4.96
N ASN A 153 12.69 4.04 -4.07
CA ASN A 153 12.46 4.01 -2.62
C ASN A 153 11.56 5.17 -2.17
N GLY A 154 10.71 4.93 -1.17
CA GLY A 154 9.84 5.94 -0.59
C GLY A 154 8.53 5.37 -0.06
N LEU A 155 7.54 6.25 0.07
CA LEU A 155 6.27 5.99 0.76
C LEU A 155 5.10 6.36 -0.14
N MET A 156 4.02 5.57 -0.04
CA MET A 156 2.73 5.89 -0.64
C MET A 156 1.58 5.37 0.22
N VAL A 157 0.56 6.21 0.38
CA VAL A 157 -0.79 5.79 0.72
C VAL A 157 -1.68 6.16 -0.45
N ARG A 158 -2.38 5.19 -1.02
CA ARG A 158 -3.38 5.41 -2.07
C ARG A 158 -4.71 4.83 -1.63
N MET A 159 -5.75 5.64 -1.74
CA MET A 159 -7.13 5.24 -1.49
C MET A 159 -7.97 5.59 -2.70
N SER A 160 -8.56 4.58 -3.35
CA SER A 160 -9.21 4.73 -4.65
C SER A 160 -10.58 4.06 -4.70
N ALA A 161 -11.46 4.65 -5.51
CA ALA A 161 -12.77 4.10 -5.87
C ALA A 161 -12.66 3.14 -7.05
N ASP A 162 -11.47 3.02 -7.65
CA ASP A 162 -11.16 2.05 -8.69
C ASP A 162 -10.45 0.85 -8.05
N SER A 163 -11.09 -0.32 -8.11
CA SER A 163 -10.57 -1.57 -7.56
C SER A 163 -9.28 -2.06 -8.24
N LEU A 164 -9.01 -1.56 -9.46
CA LEU A 164 -7.82 -1.87 -10.25
C LEU A 164 -6.71 -0.81 -10.12
N ALA A 165 -6.92 0.22 -9.28
CA ALA A 165 -5.93 1.25 -9.02
C ALA A 165 -4.61 0.63 -8.54
N GLY A 166 -3.58 0.73 -9.38
CA GLY A 166 -2.31 0.04 -9.15
C GLY A 166 -1.10 0.97 -9.11
N SER A 167 -0.01 0.50 -8.51
CA SER A 167 1.30 1.15 -8.54
C SER A 167 2.45 0.16 -8.77
N THR A 168 3.56 0.65 -9.33
CA THR A 168 4.84 -0.08 -9.48
C THR A 168 5.97 0.77 -8.94
N ARG A 169 6.91 0.16 -8.21
CA ARG A 169 8.22 0.76 -7.96
C ARG A 169 9.29 0.06 -8.76
N LEU A 170 10.21 0.83 -9.34
CA LEU A 170 11.33 0.37 -10.13
C LEU A 170 12.64 0.77 -9.45
N GLY A 171 13.66 -0.09 -9.51
CA GLY A 171 14.96 0.18 -8.91
C GLY A 171 14.90 0.33 -7.39
N VAL A 172 14.02 -0.41 -6.71
CA VAL A 172 13.98 -0.42 -5.24
C VAL A 172 15.20 -1.13 -4.70
N THR A 173 15.83 -0.56 -3.69
CA THR A 173 16.87 -1.23 -2.89
C THR A 173 16.31 -1.53 -1.50
N ALA A 174 16.45 -2.77 -1.04
CA ALA A 174 15.99 -3.16 0.29
C ALA A 174 16.69 -2.34 1.39
N GLY A 175 15.95 -2.01 2.44
CA GLY A 175 16.41 -1.19 3.56
C GLY A 175 16.15 0.31 3.38
N GLY A 176 16.80 1.12 4.22
CA GLY A 176 16.62 2.58 4.28
C GLY A 176 15.70 3.03 5.41
N GLU A 177 15.36 4.32 5.39
CA GLU A 177 14.68 5.01 6.51
C GLU A 177 13.24 5.44 6.17
N ALA A 178 12.73 5.05 5.00
CA ALA A 178 11.37 5.38 4.58
C ALA A 178 10.37 4.72 5.55
N ARG A 179 9.70 5.53 6.38
CA ARG A 179 8.77 5.03 7.41
C ARG A 179 7.34 5.52 7.22
N LEU A 180 6.43 4.58 6.99
CA LEU A 180 4.99 4.78 7.05
C LEU A 180 4.51 4.58 8.48
N THR A 181 3.76 5.54 9.04
CA THR A 181 3.13 5.41 10.36
C THR A 181 1.63 5.59 10.23
N ILE A 182 0.87 4.59 10.64
CA ILE A 182 -0.59 4.60 10.69
C ILE A 182 -1.00 4.55 12.16
N GLY A 183 -1.49 5.67 12.69
CA GLY A 183 -1.83 5.82 14.11
C GLY A 183 -3.10 5.09 14.53
N ALA A 184 -3.34 5.10 15.85
CA ALA A 184 -4.52 4.50 16.46
C ALA A 184 -5.82 5.08 15.92
N GLY A 185 -6.80 4.21 15.67
CA GLY A 185 -8.14 4.61 15.20
C GLY A 185 -8.17 5.24 13.81
N VAL A 186 -7.07 5.17 13.05
CA VAL A 186 -7.08 5.57 11.63
C VAL A 186 -8.09 4.74 10.87
N ARG A 187 -8.87 5.40 10.00
CA ARG A 187 -9.88 4.75 9.16
C ARG A 187 -9.63 5.02 7.69
N LEU A 188 -9.37 3.96 6.93
CA LEU A 188 -9.11 3.99 5.50
C LEU A 188 -10.23 3.22 4.79
N GLU A 189 -11.06 3.92 4.03
CA GLU A 189 -12.27 3.36 3.41
C GLU A 189 -12.35 3.69 1.91
N GLY A 190 -12.68 2.70 1.09
CA GLY A 190 -12.76 2.82 -0.37
C GLY A 190 -12.76 1.47 -1.07
N GLN A 191 -12.70 1.42 -2.41
CA GLN A 191 -12.65 0.14 -3.14
C GLN A 191 -11.26 -0.49 -3.15
N SER A 192 -10.21 0.33 -3.31
CA SER A 192 -8.81 -0.11 -3.32
C SER A 192 -7.97 0.71 -2.36
N LEU A 193 -7.22 0.01 -1.51
CA LEU A 193 -6.22 0.56 -0.61
C LEU A 193 -4.84 0.06 -1.04
N THR A 194 -3.89 0.99 -1.14
CA THR A 194 -2.46 0.67 -1.18
C THR A 194 -1.73 1.37 -0.04
N LEU A 195 -1.05 0.59 0.80
CA LEU A 195 -0.06 1.07 1.75
C LEU A 195 1.30 0.58 1.28
N ASP A 196 2.23 1.47 0.99
CA ASP A 196 3.52 1.09 0.43
C ASP A 196 4.66 1.85 1.11
N SER A 197 5.52 1.10 1.77
CA SER A 197 6.78 1.57 2.32
C SER A 197 7.91 0.67 1.87
N THR A 198 8.95 1.23 1.26
CA THR A 198 10.11 0.42 0.84
C THR A 198 11.01 -0.03 2.00
N ALA A 199 10.82 0.50 3.21
CA ALA A 199 11.58 0.11 4.39
C ALA A 199 10.70 -0.33 5.57
N GLY A 200 10.04 0.59 6.28
CA GLY A 200 9.27 0.23 7.49
C GLY A 200 7.85 0.76 7.49
N THR A 201 6.93 -0.02 8.06
CA THR A 201 5.55 0.42 8.34
C THR A 201 5.22 0.15 9.80
N VAL A 202 4.85 1.17 10.56
CA VAL A 202 4.24 1.04 11.88
C VAL A 202 2.73 1.18 11.70
N LEU A 203 2.01 0.08 11.89
CA LEU A 203 0.55 0.05 11.83
C LEU A 203 0.02 -0.19 13.23
N ASP A 204 -0.75 0.77 13.76
CA ASP A 204 -1.48 0.55 14.99
C ASP A 204 -2.51 -0.59 14.80
N PRO A 205 -2.57 -1.58 15.71
CA PRO A 205 -3.46 -2.72 15.55
C PRO A 205 -4.95 -2.36 15.61
N GLY A 206 -5.29 -1.15 16.09
CA GLY A 206 -6.63 -0.59 16.11
C GLY A 206 -7.02 0.22 14.86
N ALA A 207 -6.14 0.32 13.85
CA ALA A 207 -6.50 0.93 12.57
C ALA A 207 -7.50 0.06 11.78
N ALA A 208 -8.42 0.71 11.07
CA ALA A 208 -9.44 0.05 10.26
C ALA A 208 -9.12 0.17 8.76
N LEU A 209 -8.85 -0.96 8.12
CA LEU A 209 -8.58 -1.07 6.69
C LEU A 209 -9.83 -1.63 6.00
N LEU A 210 -10.60 -0.75 5.33
CA LEU A 210 -11.96 -1.04 4.90
C LEU A 210 -12.07 -0.92 3.37
N SER A 211 -11.45 -1.88 2.67
CA SER A 211 -11.45 -1.96 1.21
C SER A 211 -11.55 -3.38 0.70
N ASP A 212 -12.12 -3.53 -0.50
CA ASP A 212 -12.27 -4.83 -1.17
C ASP A 212 -10.94 -5.31 -1.75
N SER A 213 -10.13 -4.40 -2.28
CA SER A 213 -8.78 -4.65 -2.79
C SER A 213 -7.76 -3.99 -1.85
N ILE A 214 -6.93 -4.80 -1.20
CA ILE A 214 -5.91 -4.31 -0.26
C ILE A 214 -4.53 -4.74 -0.73
N ASN A 215 -3.65 -3.76 -0.95
CA ASN A 215 -2.28 -3.94 -1.40
C ASN A 215 -1.32 -3.40 -0.35
N LEU A 216 -0.60 -4.29 0.31
CA LEU A 216 0.31 -3.95 1.39
C LEU A 216 1.74 -4.25 0.95
N TYR A 217 2.54 -3.20 0.89
CA TYR A 217 3.96 -3.26 0.62
C TYR A 217 4.73 -2.70 1.82
N SER A 218 5.68 -3.47 2.30
CA SER A 218 6.56 -3.05 3.40
C SER A 218 7.94 -3.68 3.22
N GLY A 219 8.98 -3.11 3.82
CA GLY A 219 10.31 -3.71 3.76
C GLY A 219 10.30 -5.12 4.35
N ARG A 220 9.58 -5.33 5.45
CA ARG A 220 9.22 -6.65 5.99
C ARG A 220 7.74 -6.67 6.33
N ILE A 221 7.06 -7.80 6.08
CA ILE A 221 5.68 -8.02 6.50
C ILE A 221 5.65 -9.19 7.48
N SER A 222 4.96 -9.03 8.60
CA SER A 222 4.75 -10.07 9.60
C SER A 222 3.26 -10.25 9.85
N LEU A 223 2.75 -11.46 9.67
CA LEU A 223 1.38 -11.84 10.00
C LEU A 223 1.39 -12.59 11.33
N VAL A 224 0.59 -12.15 12.30
CA VAL A 224 0.55 -12.76 13.64
C VAL A 224 -0.84 -13.32 13.89
N LYS A 225 -0.93 -14.64 14.03
CA LYS A 225 -2.18 -15.37 14.29
C LYS A 225 -1.95 -16.37 15.42
N ASP A 226 -2.74 -16.27 16.48
CA ASP A 226 -2.71 -17.14 17.67
C ASP A 226 -1.29 -17.42 18.22
N HIS A 227 -0.39 -16.43 18.10
CA HIS A 227 0.99 -16.52 18.58
C HIS A 227 1.05 -16.18 20.07
N THR A 228 1.84 -16.95 20.84
CA THR A 228 2.00 -16.78 22.29
C THR A 228 3.44 -16.47 22.71
N GLY A 229 4.34 -16.28 21.73
CA GLY A 229 5.75 -15.98 21.95
C GLY A 229 6.07 -14.48 21.91
N THR A 230 7.36 -14.16 21.72
CA THR A 230 7.79 -12.78 21.48
C THR A 230 7.22 -12.29 20.14
N GLU A 231 6.58 -11.13 20.17
CA GLU A 231 6.08 -10.44 18.97
C GLU A 231 7.23 -10.03 18.04
N PRO A 232 7.00 -9.98 16.72
CA PRO A 232 7.98 -9.45 15.77
C PRO A 232 8.41 -8.02 16.15
N ASP A 233 9.66 -7.69 15.87
CA ASP A 233 10.13 -6.31 16.06
C ASP A 233 9.33 -5.32 15.19
N GLY A 234 9.12 -4.10 15.68
CA GLY A 234 8.31 -3.06 15.01
C GLY A 234 8.98 -2.38 13.81
N ASN A 235 10.00 -3.00 13.19
CA ASN A 235 10.68 -2.42 12.04
C ASN A 235 9.98 -2.71 10.70
N GLY A 236 9.04 -3.67 10.67
CA GLY A 236 8.21 -4.00 9.51
C GLY A 236 6.72 -3.87 9.82
N LEU A 237 5.89 -4.03 8.77
CA LEU A 237 4.44 -4.09 8.91
C LEU A 237 4.05 -5.34 9.73
N VAL A 238 3.45 -5.13 10.91
CA VAL A 238 2.84 -6.21 11.70
C VAL A 238 1.32 -6.17 11.51
N LEU A 239 0.77 -7.25 10.97
CA LEU A 239 -0.67 -7.45 10.81
C LEU A 239 -1.17 -8.39 11.91
N SER A 240 -1.91 -7.82 12.85
CA SER A 240 -2.50 -8.51 13.99
C SER A 240 -3.78 -7.78 14.45
N GLY A 241 -4.46 -8.31 15.46
CA GLY A 241 -5.57 -7.62 16.12
C GLY A 241 -6.71 -7.21 15.19
N LEU A 242 -7.24 -6.00 15.37
CA LEU A 242 -8.36 -5.48 14.57
C LEU A 242 -7.95 -5.24 13.11
N ALA A 243 -6.71 -4.80 12.86
CA ALA A 243 -6.22 -4.61 11.50
C ALA A 243 -6.27 -5.91 10.67
N LEU A 244 -5.81 -7.03 11.22
CA LEU A 244 -5.93 -8.35 10.58
C LEU A 244 -7.40 -8.79 10.47
N GLY A 245 -8.19 -8.62 11.53
CA GLY A 245 -9.60 -9.01 11.52
C GLY A 245 -10.45 -8.24 10.49
N THR A 246 -10.24 -6.93 10.33
CA THR A 246 -10.94 -6.14 9.30
C THR A 246 -10.53 -6.56 7.90
N LEU A 247 -9.25 -6.89 7.70
CA LEU A 247 -8.75 -7.41 6.43
C LEU A 247 -9.41 -8.74 6.09
N GLU A 248 -9.46 -9.71 7.01
CA GLU A 248 -10.12 -11.01 6.81
C GLU A 248 -11.63 -10.86 6.51
N GLN A 249 -12.30 -9.85 7.07
CA GLN A 249 -13.73 -9.61 6.87
C GLN A 249 -14.09 -8.80 5.62
N ARG A 250 -13.15 -8.00 5.10
CA ARG A 250 -13.42 -7.03 4.02
C ARG A 250 -12.70 -7.36 2.73
N ALA A 251 -11.46 -7.82 2.79
CA ALA A 251 -10.64 -8.01 1.61
C ALA A 251 -11.18 -9.16 0.75
N ARG A 252 -11.52 -8.84 -0.50
CA ARG A 252 -11.75 -9.83 -1.57
C ARG A 252 -10.46 -10.13 -2.32
N ASN A 253 -9.61 -9.12 -2.48
CA ASN A 253 -8.30 -9.25 -3.08
C ASN A 253 -7.26 -8.74 -2.09
N LEU A 254 -6.30 -9.59 -1.74
CA LEU A 254 -5.18 -9.25 -0.87
C LEU A 254 -3.86 -9.47 -1.59
N ASN A 255 -3.03 -8.44 -1.63
CA ASN A 255 -1.64 -8.53 -2.04
C ASN A 255 -0.73 -8.17 -0.86
N LEU A 256 0.06 -9.14 -0.40
CA LEU A 256 1.14 -8.93 0.57
C LEU A 256 2.47 -9.02 -0.18
N SER A 257 3.14 -7.88 -0.34
CA SER A 257 4.39 -7.77 -1.09
C SER A 257 5.50 -7.21 -0.21
N SER A 258 6.41 -8.08 0.24
CA SER A 258 7.56 -7.67 1.05
C SER A 258 8.76 -7.35 0.16
N TYR A 259 9.48 -6.26 0.47
CA TYR A 259 10.79 -5.99 -0.15
C TYR A 259 11.93 -6.81 0.46
N THR A 260 11.66 -7.64 1.48
CA THR A 260 12.58 -8.64 2.04
C THR A 260 11.84 -9.96 2.31
N THR A 261 11.33 -10.17 3.52
CA THR A 261 10.68 -11.39 3.98
C THR A 261 9.22 -11.18 4.35
N LEU A 262 8.43 -12.23 4.20
CA LEU A 262 7.09 -12.36 4.73
C LEU A 262 7.11 -13.39 5.85
N ASP A 263 6.82 -12.96 7.07
CA ASP A 263 6.97 -13.78 8.27
C ASP A 263 5.60 -14.16 8.83
N LEU A 264 5.43 -15.43 9.18
CA LEU A 264 4.19 -16.00 9.67
C LEU A 264 4.41 -16.47 11.12
N TYR A 265 3.76 -15.81 12.06
CA TYR A 265 3.88 -16.07 13.49
C TYR A 265 2.65 -16.81 14.02
N GLY A 266 2.89 -17.91 14.73
CA GLY A 266 1.87 -18.74 15.37
C GLY A 266 1.17 -19.69 14.40
N THR A 267 -0.14 -19.87 14.59
CA THR A 267 -0.97 -20.88 13.90
C THR A 267 -2.34 -20.30 13.55
N GLY A 268 -3.10 -20.98 12.70
CA GLY A 268 -4.48 -20.63 12.34
C GLY A 268 -4.65 -20.35 10.85
N THR A 269 -5.84 -19.90 10.47
CA THR A 269 -6.23 -19.73 9.06
C THR A 269 -6.50 -18.27 8.73
N VAL A 270 -5.96 -17.81 7.61
CA VAL A 270 -6.27 -16.52 6.96
C VAL A 270 -7.00 -16.80 5.65
N GLY A 271 -8.29 -16.50 5.62
CA GLY A 271 -9.16 -16.72 4.47
C GLY A 271 -9.40 -15.43 3.68
N ILE A 272 -9.29 -15.51 2.35
CA ILE A 272 -9.59 -14.42 1.42
C ILE A 272 -10.59 -14.93 0.39
N GLU A 273 -11.69 -14.22 0.19
CA GLU A 273 -12.79 -14.71 -0.65
C GLU A 273 -12.47 -14.73 -2.15
N GLY A 274 -11.50 -13.95 -2.62
CA GLY A 274 -11.12 -13.84 -4.03
C GLY A 274 -9.66 -14.23 -4.28
N THR A 275 -8.81 -13.24 -4.50
CA THR A 275 -7.40 -13.48 -4.87
C THR A 275 -6.47 -13.16 -3.72
N LEU A 276 -5.55 -14.07 -3.43
CA LEU A 276 -4.43 -13.83 -2.52
C LEU A 276 -3.11 -13.86 -3.28
N ARG A 277 -2.29 -12.83 -3.11
CA ARG A 277 -0.92 -12.79 -3.61
C ARG A 277 0.06 -12.63 -2.46
N LEU A 278 1.04 -13.53 -2.40
CA LEU A 278 2.17 -13.49 -1.48
C LEU A 278 3.44 -13.29 -2.32
N SER A 279 4.09 -12.14 -2.16
CA SER A 279 5.31 -11.79 -2.88
C SER A 279 6.43 -11.43 -1.90
N ALA A 280 7.53 -12.17 -1.91
CA ALA A 280 8.68 -11.93 -1.04
C ALA A 280 9.92 -12.68 -1.55
N GLY A 281 11.11 -12.29 -1.07
CA GLY A 281 12.30 -13.11 -1.26
C GLY A 281 12.21 -14.41 -0.47
N GLN A 282 11.58 -14.35 0.70
CA GLN A 282 11.37 -15.51 1.54
C GLN A 282 10.07 -15.43 2.34
N ILE A 283 9.35 -16.54 2.43
CA ILE A 283 8.24 -16.76 3.38
C ILE A 283 8.78 -17.62 4.54
N ARG A 284 8.54 -17.19 5.78
CA ARG A 284 9.20 -17.75 6.97
C ARG A 284 8.19 -18.10 8.07
N GLY A 285 8.31 -19.28 8.66
CA GLY A 285 7.56 -19.68 9.86
C GLY A 285 8.26 -19.30 11.17
N PHE A 286 7.48 -18.85 12.15
CA PHE A 286 7.92 -18.64 13.53
C PHE A 286 6.87 -19.12 14.54
N GLY A 287 7.26 -20.01 15.45
CA GLY A 287 6.42 -20.37 16.60
C GLY A 287 5.21 -21.26 16.29
N GLN A 288 5.26 -22.07 15.22
CA GLN A 288 4.18 -23.00 14.89
C GLN A 288 4.07 -24.15 15.89
N ASN A 289 5.19 -24.56 16.52
CA ASN A 289 5.26 -25.63 17.52
C ASN A 289 4.56 -26.94 17.09
N GLY A 290 4.72 -27.31 15.81
CA GLY A 290 4.09 -28.50 15.22
C GLY A 290 2.67 -28.28 14.68
N GLY A 291 2.08 -27.09 14.87
CA GLY A 291 0.78 -26.72 14.32
C GLY A 291 0.84 -26.13 12.91
N ASP A 292 -0.32 -25.68 12.42
CA ASP A 292 -0.51 -25.24 11.04
C ASP A 292 -0.72 -23.72 10.95
N PHE A 293 -0.01 -23.08 10.03
CA PHE A 293 -0.38 -21.76 9.51
C PHE A 293 -0.99 -21.95 8.12
N GLN A 294 -2.22 -21.49 7.92
CA GLN A 294 -2.97 -21.74 6.68
C GLN A 294 -3.40 -20.45 5.98
N PHE A 295 -3.30 -20.45 4.66
CA PHE A 295 -4.03 -19.52 3.80
C PHE A 295 -5.09 -20.23 2.98
N THR A 296 -6.23 -19.57 2.78
CA THR A 296 -7.31 -20.08 1.92
C THR A 296 -7.79 -19.00 0.96
N ALA A 297 -7.74 -19.26 -0.34
CA ALA A 297 -8.29 -18.36 -1.36
C ALA A 297 -8.61 -19.10 -2.66
N PRO A 298 -9.68 -18.77 -3.40
CA PRO A 298 -9.95 -19.39 -4.71
C PRO A 298 -8.78 -19.31 -5.70
N SER A 299 -8.07 -18.17 -5.74
CA SER A 299 -6.87 -18.00 -6.54
C SER A 299 -5.72 -17.49 -5.67
N MET A 300 -4.56 -18.14 -5.78
CA MET A 300 -3.38 -17.78 -5.01
C MET A 300 -2.15 -17.64 -5.90
N VAL A 301 -1.36 -16.59 -5.71
CA VAL A 301 -0.08 -16.36 -6.40
C VAL A 301 1.05 -16.29 -5.39
N LEU A 302 2.09 -17.08 -5.60
CA LEU A 302 3.35 -17.05 -4.86
C LEU A 302 4.46 -16.57 -5.81
N ASP A 303 5.09 -15.44 -5.54
CA ASP A 303 6.13 -14.91 -6.42
C ASP A 303 7.22 -14.12 -5.70
N ASN A 304 8.25 -13.70 -6.45
CA ASN A 304 9.22 -12.70 -6.03
C ASN A 304 9.52 -11.73 -7.19
N THR A 305 8.46 -11.18 -7.79
CA THR A 305 8.58 -10.27 -8.94
C THR A 305 9.34 -8.97 -8.60
N GLY A 306 9.37 -8.58 -7.32
CA GLY A 306 10.14 -7.43 -6.84
C GLY A 306 11.65 -7.70 -6.72
N GLY A 307 12.10 -8.95 -6.87
CA GLY A 307 13.51 -9.32 -6.72
C GLY A 307 14.04 -9.14 -5.30
N ALA A 308 13.18 -9.30 -4.30
CA ALA A 308 13.54 -9.19 -2.89
C ALA A 308 14.58 -10.27 -2.49
N PRO A 309 15.53 -9.94 -1.61
CA PRO A 309 16.58 -10.88 -1.23
C PRO A 309 16.05 -12.01 -0.33
N VAL A 310 16.65 -13.20 -0.46
CA VAL A 310 16.41 -14.34 0.43
C VAL A 310 17.23 -14.17 1.71
N SER A 311 16.63 -14.42 2.88
CA SER A 311 17.27 -14.21 4.19
C SER A 311 17.60 -15.52 4.90
N GLY A 312 18.61 -16.25 4.42
CA GLY A 312 19.22 -17.39 5.15
C GLY A 312 18.29 -18.57 5.49
N THR A 313 18.82 -19.58 6.19
CA THR A 313 18.08 -20.76 6.69
C THR A 313 17.73 -20.61 8.17
N GLY A 314 16.57 -21.13 8.61
CA GLY A 314 16.21 -21.21 10.04
C GLY A 314 15.81 -22.61 10.49
N THR A 315 15.36 -22.73 11.74
CA THR A 315 14.87 -24.02 12.27
C THR A 315 13.44 -24.26 11.80
N ALA A 316 13.18 -25.42 11.22
CA ALA A 316 11.85 -25.83 10.77
C ALA A 316 10.95 -26.21 11.95
N THR A 317 9.75 -25.64 12.02
CA THR A 317 8.70 -26.04 12.98
C THR A 317 7.33 -26.02 12.33
N GLY A 318 6.51 -27.05 12.55
CA GLY A 318 5.12 -27.08 12.08
C GLY A 318 4.94 -26.94 10.56
N ASN A 319 3.76 -26.50 10.11
CA ASN A 319 3.38 -26.60 8.70
C ASN A 319 2.89 -25.26 8.11
N LEU A 320 3.20 -25.03 6.83
CA LEU A 320 2.52 -24.05 6.00
C LEU A 320 1.56 -24.75 5.05
N ILE A 321 0.27 -24.40 5.11
CA ILE A 321 -0.76 -24.98 4.26
C ILE A 321 -1.37 -23.89 3.38
N LEU A 322 -1.30 -24.05 2.07
CA LEU A 322 -1.89 -23.14 1.09
C LEU A 322 -3.01 -23.87 0.37
N THR A 323 -4.25 -23.43 0.57
CA THR A 323 -5.44 -24.08 -0.02
C THR A 323 -6.15 -23.13 -0.99
N GLY A 324 -6.37 -23.58 -2.22
CA GLY A 324 -7.10 -22.81 -3.21
C GLY A 324 -7.59 -23.60 -4.41
N GLY A 325 -8.33 -22.93 -5.30
CA GLY A 325 -8.70 -23.50 -6.59
C GLY A 325 -7.46 -23.62 -7.47
N THR A 326 -6.87 -22.48 -7.81
CA THR A 326 -5.62 -22.40 -8.55
C THR A 326 -4.54 -21.78 -7.69
N ILE A 327 -3.38 -22.44 -7.62
CA ILE A 327 -2.16 -21.88 -7.05
C ILE A 327 -1.19 -21.63 -8.22
N THR A 328 -0.65 -20.42 -8.31
CA THR A 328 0.32 -20.02 -9.33
C THR A 328 1.67 -19.74 -8.68
N LEU A 329 2.69 -20.44 -9.15
CA LEU A 329 4.09 -20.09 -8.89
C LEU A 329 4.52 -19.09 -9.95
N GLY A 330 4.66 -17.83 -9.54
CA GLY A 330 5.01 -16.72 -10.41
C GLY A 330 6.52 -16.55 -10.63
N ALA A 331 6.89 -15.40 -11.18
CA ALA A 331 8.28 -15.08 -11.49
C ALA A 331 9.10 -14.71 -10.24
N GLY A 332 10.42 -14.81 -10.36
CA GLY A 332 11.39 -14.49 -9.31
C GLY A 332 11.78 -15.70 -8.45
N ASN A 333 12.84 -15.52 -7.66
CA ASN A 333 13.33 -16.57 -6.77
C ASN A 333 12.63 -16.43 -5.42
N LEU A 334 11.70 -17.34 -5.12
CA LEU A 334 11.02 -17.42 -3.84
C LEU A 334 11.57 -18.59 -3.03
N ARG A 335 11.80 -18.35 -1.74
CA ARG A 335 12.07 -19.41 -0.77
C ARG A 335 10.98 -19.48 0.29
N ILE A 336 10.55 -20.68 0.64
CA ILE A 336 9.72 -20.95 1.82
C ILE A 336 10.62 -21.67 2.81
N ASP A 337 10.61 -21.29 4.07
CA ASP A 337 11.54 -21.85 5.06
C ASP A 337 10.94 -21.81 6.47
N GLN A 338 11.58 -22.52 7.40
CA GLN A 338 11.19 -22.64 8.80
C GLN A 338 9.86 -23.36 9.03
N PHE A 339 9.43 -24.16 8.05
CA PHE A 339 8.34 -25.12 8.19
C PHE A 339 8.88 -26.53 8.00
N GLU A 340 8.39 -27.49 8.79
CA GLU A 340 8.66 -28.92 8.60
C GLU A 340 8.00 -29.41 7.31
N ASN A 341 6.78 -28.94 7.02
CA ASN A 341 6.06 -29.28 5.80
C ASN A 341 5.47 -28.03 5.13
N VAL A 342 5.54 -28.02 3.80
CA VAL A 342 4.84 -27.04 2.96
C VAL A 342 3.86 -27.81 2.08
N GLN A 343 2.56 -27.48 2.18
CA GLN A 343 1.49 -28.13 1.43
C GLN A 343 0.80 -27.15 0.49
N LEU A 344 0.74 -27.50 -0.80
CA LEU A 344 0.01 -26.76 -1.82
C LEU A 344 -1.22 -27.56 -2.26
N ASN A 345 -2.38 -27.21 -1.71
CA ASN A 345 -3.67 -27.87 -1.98
C ASN A 345 -4.45 -27.08 -3.05
N ALA A 346 -4.18 -27.36 -4.33
CA ALA A 346 -4.83 -26.70 -5.46
C ALA A 346 -5.88 -27.59 -6.14
N SER A 347 -7.17 -27.37 -5.88
CA SER A 347 -8.25 -28.27 -6.36
C SER A 347 -8.47 -28.22 -7.87
N SER A 348 -8.15 -27.11 -8.51
CA SER A 348 -8.24 -26.90 -9.96
C SER A 348 -6.89 -26.98 -10.66
N GLY A 349 -5.78 -26.79 -9.93
CA GLY A 349 -4.44 -27.09 -10.43
C GLY A 349 -3.35 -26.13 -9.95
N LEU A 350 -2.11 -26.61 -10.03
CA LEU A 350 -0.90 -25.82 -9.85
C LEU A 350 -0.42 -25.31 -11.21
N THR A 351 -0.14 -24.01 -11.30
CA THR A 351 0.36 -23.37 -12.53
C THR A 351 1.71 -22.73 -12.26
N VAL A 352 2.57 -22.67 -13.29
CA VAL A 352 3.88 -22.01 -13.22
C VAL A 352 3.93 -20.95 -14.32
N ALA A 353 4.30 -19.72 -13.97
CA ALA A 353 4.34 -18.59 -14.89
C ALA A 353 5.59 -17.73 -14.66
N GLY A 354 6.23 -17.32 -15.75
CA GLY A 354 7.44 -16.49 -15.71
C GLY A 354 8.72 -17.31 -15.50
N THR A 355 9.77 -16.64 -15.01
CA THR A 355 11.11 -17.21 -14.78
C THR A 355 11.50 -17.03 -13.32
N GLY A 356 12.07 -18.08 -12.71
CA GLY A 356 12.41 -18.05 -11.29
C GLY A 356 12.64 -19.43 -10.71
N SER A 357 12.65 -19.51 -9.38
CA SER A 357 12.78 -20.75 -8.62
C SER A 357 11.90 -20.72 -7.39
N LEU A 358 11.34 -21.88 -7.02
CA LEU A 358 10.78 -22.11 -5.69
C LEU A 358 11.71 -23.08 -4.94
N ALA A 359 12.12 -22.70 -3.73
CA ALA A 359 12.86 -23.57 -2.81
C ALA A 359 12.10 -23.69 -1.48
N THR A 360 12.12 -24.88 -0.88
CA THR A 360 11.58 -25.19 0.45
C THR A 360 12.71 -25.75 1.31
#